data_AF-A0A2N9MGL1-F1
#
_entry.id   AF-A0A2N9MGL1-F1
#
_cell.length_a   1.000
_cell.length_b   1.000
_cell.length_c   1.000
_cell.angle_alpha   90.00
_cell.angle_beta   90.00
_cell.angle_gamma   90.00
#
_symmetry.space_group_name_H-M   'P 1'
#
loop_
_entity.id
_entity.type
_entity.pdbx_description
1 polymer ?
#
loop_
_entity_poly.entity_id
_entity_poly.type
_entity_poly.pdbx_seq_one_letter_code
_entity_poly.pdbx_strand_id
1 'polypeptide(L)'
;MRLWSAAVSAVLASCILSGQTTAPPLSFEVASVKPASAPIATVNAYSEGYNAGARAALASFGLRISGQRVRVTDNTLRDLVRLAYQVKEYQISGPPWITTEKYEIDAMMPSGAKASQAPEMLRTLLEQRFHLVLRRESRNSAVYALVLAKGGPKMTAVTGPAGRTVFAGSITGRVHANAASVATFAELLAKASDRPVVDMTGLTGLYNFDLTYTPELSAAPADAPPALPTALQEQLGLRLEKREMPIEFLVIDRADKVPTEN
;
A
#
# COMPACT_ATOMS: atom_id res chain seq x y z
N MET A 1 16.59 52.58 68.64
CA MET A 1 17.15 51.63 67.67
C MET A 1 16.57 50.25 67.96
N ARG A 2 15.62 49.79 67.14
CA ARG A 2 15.01 48.45 67.22
C ARG A 2 15.15 47.83 65.83
N LEU A 3 15.85 46.70 65.76
CA LEU A 3 16.01 45.86 64.56
C LEU A 3 14.75 45.00 64.39
N TRP A 4 14.19 44.96 63.18
CA TRP A 4 13.20 43.96 62.78
C TRP A 4 13.82 43.08 61.69
N SER A 5 13.84 41.78 61.96
CA SER A 5 14.31 40.73 61.06
C SER A 5 13.22 40.43 60.02
N ALA A 6 13.54 40.55 58.74
CA ALA A 6 12.68 40.11 57.64
C ALA A 6 12.98 38.64 57.31
N ALA A 7 11.97 37.78 57.41
CA ALA A 7 12.04 36.39 56.97
C ALA A 7 11.81 36.30 55.45
N VAL A 8 12.73 35.66 54.73
CA VAL A 8 12.58 35.34 53.31
C VAL A 8 12.14 33.87 53.19
N SER A 9 10.91 33.64 52.75
CA SER A 9 10.41 32.31 52.40
C SER A 9 10.81 31.98 50.96
N ALA A 10 11.67 30.98 50.78
CA ALA A 10 11.99 30.40 49.48
C ALA A 10 10.95 29.34 49.11
N VAL A 11 10.21 29.57 48.03
CA VAL A 11 9.31 28.56 47.41
C VAL A 11 10.12 27.83 46.34
N LEU A 12 10.44 26.56 46.58
CA LEU A 12 11.01 25.67 45.57
C LEU A 12 9.86 25.09 44.73
N ALA A 13 9.75 25.55 43.48
CA ALA A 13 8.88 24.93 42.48
C ALA A 13 9.57 23.68 41.93
N SER A 14 9.06 22.50 42.30
CA SER A 14 9.54 21.22 41.80
C SER A 14 8.89 20.94 40.44
N CYS A 15 9.61 21.17 39.34
CA CYS A 15 9.19 20.72 38.00
C CYS A 15 9.31 19.19 37.92
N ILE A 16 8.17 18.50 37.90
CA ILE A 16 8.11 17.08 37.54
C ILE A 16 8.22 17.01 36.01
N LEU A 17 9.41 16.64 35.50
CA LEU A 17 9.54 16.21 34.12
C LEU A 17 8.85 14.85 33.98
N SER A 18 7.66 14.84 33.40
CA SER A 18 7.07 13.61 32.85
C SER A 18 7.88 13.20 31.63
N GLY A 19 8.86 12.31 31.82
CA GLY A 19 9.46 11.58 30.72
C GLY A 19 8.38 10.73 30.06
N GLN A 20 7.93 11.12 28.86
CA GLN A 20 7.17 10.22 28.02
C GLN A 20 8.14 9.12 27.57
N THR A 21 8.12 7.98 28.25
CA THR A 21 8.72 6.76 27.74
C THR A 21 7.92 6.37 26.50
N THR A 22 8.38 6.80 25.32
CA THR A 22 7.87 6.32 24.05
C THR A 22 7.97 4.80 24.08
N ALA A 23 6.85 4.10 23.92
CA ALA A 23 6.87 2.65 23.78
C ALA A 23 7.87 2.28 22.68
N PRO A 24 8.68 1.21 22.86
CA PRO A 24 9.64 0.80 21.85
C PRO A 24 8.93 0.60 20.51
N PRO A 25 9.54 1.00 19.38
CA PRO A 25 8.93 0.84 18.07
C PRO A 25 8.63 -0.64 17.84
N LEU A 26 7.48 -0.93 17.21
CA LEU A 26 7.13 -2.31 16.88
C LEU A 26 8.22 -2.91 15.98
N SER A 27 8.78 -4.04 16.41
CA SER A 27 9.86 -4.74 15.71
C SER A 27 9.59 -6.24 15.68
N PHE A 28 10.24 -6.92 14.74
CA PHE A 28 10.33 -8.38 14.75
C PHE A 28 11.26 -8.84 15.88
N GLU A 29 10.97 -10.00 16.48
CA GLU A 29 11.85 -10.63 17.48
C GLU A 29 13.14 -11.14 16.82
N VAL A 30 13.00 -11.73 15.63
CA VAL A 30 14.08 -12.23 14.79
C VAL A 30 13.77 -11.83 13.36
N ALA A 31 14.73 -11.28 12.64
CA ALA A 31 14.54 -10.94 11.23
C ALA A 31 15.84 -11.09 10.46
N SER A 32 15.85 -11.90 9.41
CA SER A 32 16.94 -12.00 8.44
C SER A 32 16.57 -11.22 7.19
N VAL A 33 17.52 -10.41 6.71
CA VAL A 33 17.43 -9.69 5.44
C VAL A 33 18.67 -10.03 4.63
N LYS A 34 18.48 -10.43 3.37
CA LYS A 34 19.58 -10.71 2.44
C LYS A 34 19.22 -10.28 1.02
N PRO A 35 20.21 -9.97 0.17
CA PRO A 35 19.99 -9.87 -1.26
C PRO A 35 19.31 -11.13 -1.80
N ALA A 36 18.36 -10.97 -2.70
CA ALA A 36 17.68 -12.10 -3.34
C ALA A 36 18.70 -12.88 -4.19
N SER A 37 18.77 -14.19 -3.97
CA SER A 37 19.70 -15.04 -4.70
C SER A 37 19.15 -15.37 -6.10
N ALA A 38 19.91 -14.96 -7.13
CA ALA A 38 19.73 -15.17 -8.59
C ALA A 38 18.36 -14.79 -9.20
N PRO A 39 18.31 -14.33 -10.47
CA PRO A 39 17.07 -13.87 -11.09
C PRO A 39 16.02 -14.97 -11.10
N ILE A 40 14.79 -14.64 -10.69
CA ILE A 40 13.63 -15.48 -11.02
C ILE A 40 13.51 -15.48 -12.54
N ALA A 41 13.76 -16.63 -13.16
CA ALA A 41 13.56 -16.78 -14.59
C ALA A 41 12.12 -16.35 -14.93
N THR A 42 11.99 -15.47 -15.93
CA THR A 42 10.70 -15.03 -16.47
C THR A 42 9.85 -16.24 -16.82
N VAL A 43 8.52 -16.08 -16.76
CA VAL A 43 7.47 -17.10 -17.01
C VAL A 43 7.74 -18.05 -18.21
N ASN A 44 8.60 -17.67 -19.17
CA ASN A 44 8.95 -18.45 -20.35
C ASN A 44 10.17 -19.38 -20.23
N ALA A 45 10.80 -19.55 -19.06
CA ALA A 45 11.88 -20.53 -18.89
C ALA A 45 11.34 -21.90 -18.42
N TYR A 46 10.74 -22.65 -19.32
CA TYR A 46 10.29 -24.02 -19.08
C TYR A 46 11.43 -25.06 -19.12
N SER A 47 12.65 -24.69 -18.71
CA SER A 47 13.80 -25.61 -18.77
C SER A 47 14.71 -25.66 -17.54
N GLU A 48 14.31 -25.11 -16.39
CA GLU A 48 14.97 -25.42 -15.11
C GLU A 48 13.94 -25.58 -13.96
N GLY A 49 13.41 -26.81 -13.86
CA GLY A 49 12.82 -27.44 -12.68
C GLY A 49 11.93 -26.60 -11.75
N TYR A 50 10.60 -26.65 -11.96
CA TYR A 50 9.47 -26.52 -11.01
C TYR A 50 9.40 -25.33 -10.01
N ASN A 51 10.47 -24.57 -9.76
CA ASN A 51 10.58 -23.57 -8.70
C ASN A 51 10.51 -22.12 -9.20
N ALA A 52 10.84 -21.84 -10.48
CA ALA A 52 10.78 -20.48 -11.02
C ALA A 52 9.33 -19.94 -11.07
N GLY A 53 8.37 -20.75 -11.53
CA GLY A 53 6.94 -20.38 -11.52
C GLY A 53 6.37 -20.22 -10.11
N ALA A 54 6.77 -21.08 -9.18
CA ALA A 54 6.36 -20.97 -7.78
C ALA A 54 6.92 -19.70 -7.12
N ARG A 55 8.22 -19.40 -7.31
CA ARG A 55 8.86 -18.20 -6.75
C ARG A 55 8.35 -16.89 -7.37
N ALA A 56 8.12 -16.85 -8.68
CA ALA A 56 7.48 -15.70 -9.34
C ALA A 56 6.08 -15.43 -8.77
N ALA A 57 5.32 -16.51 -8.54
CA ALA A 57 4.06 -16.41 -7.84
C ALA A 57 4.29 -15.86 -6.42
N LEU A 58 5.21 -16.43 -5.61
CA LEU A 58 5.54 -15.95 -4.25
C LEU A 58 5.83 -14.44 -4.20
N ALA A 59 6.67 -13.94 -5.10
CA ALA A 59 7.07 -12.53 -5.19
C ALA A 59 5.89 -11.59 -5.50
N SER A 60 4.92 -12.08 -6.27
CA SER A 60 3.71 -11.32 -6.62
C SER A 60 2.77 -11.09 -5.43
N PHE A 61 2.88 -11.89 -4.36
CA PHE A 61 2.06 -11.73 -3.16
C PHE A 61 2.64 -10.75 -2.13
N GLY A 62 3.89 -10.29 -2.30
CA GLY A 62 4.53 -9.38 -1.35
C GLY A 62 4.71 -9.99 0.04
N LEU A 63 4.19 -9.30 1.07
CA LEU A 63 4.31 -9.71 2.48
C LEU A 63 3.39 -10.89 2.80
N ARG A 64 3.98 -12.05 3.08
CA ARG A 64 3.26 -13.27 3.47
C ARG A 64 3.35 -13.51 4.96
N ILE A 65 2.20 -13.79 5.59
CA ILE A 65 2.13 -14.08 7.02
C ILE A 65 1.59 -15.50 7.21
N SER A 66 2.32 -16.34 7.95
CA SER A 66 1.90 -17.68 8.34
C SER A 66 2.16 -17.88 9.83
N GLY A 67 1.10 -17.86 10.64
CA GLY A 67 1.23 -17.71 12.08
C GLY A 67 1.93 -16.40 12.42
N GLN A 68 3.03 -16.48 13.18
CA GLN A 68 3.87 -15.32 13.51
C GLN A 68 4.97 -15.05 12.47
N ARG A 69 5.18 -15.94 11.50
CA ARG A 69 6.27 -15.81 10.53
C ARG A 69 5.87 -14.91 9.37
N VAL A 70 6.71 -13.93 9.08
CA VAL A 70 6.60 -13.01 7.94
C VAL A 70 7.67 -13.34 6.93
N ARG A 71 7.28 -13.50 5.66
CA ARG A 71 8.20 -13.74 4.55
C ARG A 71 7.95 -12.77 3.41
N VAL A 72 9.04 -12.23 2.87
CA VAL A 72 9.06 -11.48 1.61
C VAL A 72 10.10 -12.14 0.70
N THR A 73 9.78 -12.30 -0.59
CA THR A 73 10.64 -13.01 -1.53
C THR A 73 10.77 -12.22 -2.81
N ASP A 74 12.02 -11.95 -3.22
CA ASP A 74 12.36 -11.33 -4.51
C ASP A 74 11.67 -9.98 -4.75
N ASN A 75 11.57 -9.15 -3.70
CA ASN A 75 10.99 -7.82 -3.79
C ASN A 75 12.06 -6.74 -3.78
N THR A 76 11.84 -5.69 -4.57
CA THR A 76 12.75 -4.55 -4.65
C THR A 76 12.68 -3.71 -3.37
N LEU A 77 13.66 -2.84 -3.10
CA LEU A 77 13.53 -1.91 -1.97
C LEU A 77 12.28 -1.02 -2.11
N ARG A 78 11.91 -0.62 -3.34
CA ARG A 78 10.66 0.09 -3.61
C ARG A 78 9.44 -0.73 -3.17
N ASP A 79 9.40 -2.02 -3.48
CA ASP A 79 8.31 -2.90 -3.03
C ASP A 79 8.25 -3.00 -1.51
N LEU A 80 9.40 -3.12 -0.85
CA LEU A 80 9.46 -3.20 0.61
C LEU A 80 8.92 -1.92 1.27
N VAL A 81 9.30 -0.75 0.76
CA VAL A 81 8.76 0.55 1.22
C VAL A 81 7.26 0.65 0.93
N ARG A 82 6.80 0.21 -0.25
CA ARG A 82 5.39 0.15 -0.61
C ARG A 82 4.58 -0.69 0.38
N LEU A 83 5.08 -1.87 0.74
CA LEU A 83 4.46 -2.79 1.68
C LEU A 83 4.45 -2.21 3.11
N ALA A 84 5.59 -1.65 3.55
CA ALA A 84 5.75 -1.12 4.90
C ALA A 84 4.88 0.13 5.14
N TYR A 85 4.90 1.10 4.22
CA TYR A 85 4.17 2.36 4.34
C TYR A 85 2.76 2.32 3.74
N GLN A 86 2.39 1.20 3.10
CA GLN A 86 1.08 0.96 2.50
C GLN A 86 0.67 2.03 1.47
N VAL A 87 1.65 2.57 0.75
CA VAL A 87 1.45 3.54 -0.33
C VAL A 87 1.36 2.83 -1.69
N LYS A 88 1.10 3.57 -2.77
CA LYS A 88 1.16 3.05 -4.14
C LYS A 88 2.59 3.14 -4.68
N GLU A 89 2.91 2.27 -5.63
CA GLU A 89 4.26 2.21 -6.21
C GLU A 89 4.69 3.55 -6.83
N TYR A 90 3.79 4.21 -7.55
CA TYR A 90 4.05 5.51 -8.16
C TYR A 90 4.32 6.63 -7.14
N GLN A 91 3.92 6.45 -5.87
CA GLN A 91 4.17 7.42 -4.80
C GLN A 91 5.58 7.33 -4.22
N ILE A 92 6.42 6.40 -4.70
CA ILE A 92 7.76 6.18 -4.16
C ILE A 92 8.79 6.61 -5.20
N SER A 93 9.70 7.50 -4.78
CA SER A 93 10.83 7.94 -5.60
C SER A 93 12.14 7.82 -4.82
N GLY A 94 13.26 7.76 -5.54
CA GLY A 94 14.58 7.62 -4.95
C GLY A 94 15.62 7.19 -5.98
N PRO A 95 16.81 6.75 -5.55
CA PRO A 95 17.87 6.32 -6.45
C PRO A 95 17.43 5.18 -7.38
N PRO A 96 17.93 5.10 -8.63
CA PRO A 96 17.45 4.12 -9.61
C PRO A 96 17.50 2.65 -9.13
N TRP A 97 18.48 2.31 -8.29
CA TRP A 97 18.69 0.94 -7.84
C TRP A 97 17.57 0.37 -6.96
N ILE A 98 16.75 1.23 -6.33
CA ILE A 98 15.67 0.78 -5.45
C ILE A 98 14.60 -0.03 -6.20
N THR A 99 14.61 0.01 -7.54
CA THR A 99 13.69 -0.70 -8.43
C THR A 99 14.29 -1.94 -9.06
N THR A 100 15.58 -2.20 -8.85
CA THR A 100 16.31 -3.29 -9.50
C THR A 100 16.87 -4.27 -8.49
N GLU A 101 17.43 -3.76 -7.39
CA GLU A 101 17.98 -4.60 -6.33
C GLU A 101 16.85 -5.23 -5.53
N LYS A 102 16.90 -6.55 -5.40
CA LYS A 102 15.86 -7.35 -4.76
C LYS A 102 16.39 -8.01 -3.50
N TYR A 103 15.48 -8.20 -2.55
CA TYR A 103 15.80 -8.70 -1.23
C TYR A 103 14.80 -9.78 -0.80
N GLU A 104 15.27 -10.67 0.05
CA GLU A 104 14.45 -11.63 0.78
C GLU A 104 14.45 -11.26 2.26
N ILE A 105 13.27 -11.37 2.87
CA ILE A 105 13.08 -11.15 4.31
C ILE A 105 12.43 -12.40 4.89
N ASP A 106 12.99 -12.91 5.98
CA ASP A 106 12.36 -13.93 6.81
C ASP A 106 12.40 -13.44 8.26
N ALA A 107 11.23 -13.18 8.82
CA ALA A 107 11.09 -12.53 10.11
C ALA A 107 10.01 -13.18 10.98
N MET A 108 10.13 -12.99 12.29
CA MET A 108 9.21 -13.50 13.31
C MET A 108 8.59 -12.35 14.07
N MET A 109 7.26 -12.24 14.01
CA MET A 109 6.51 -11.30 14.84
C MET A 109 6.49 -11.78 16.29
N PRO A 110 6.49 -10.87 17.26
CA PRO A 110 6.38 -11.24 18.66
C PRO A 110 5.08 -11.94 18.99
N SER A 111 5.11 -12.76 20.03
CA SER A 111 3.91 -13.41 20.55
C SER A 111 2.84 -12.38 20.91
N GLY A 112 1.61 -12.59 20.44
CA GLY A 112 0.49 -11.65 20.63
C GLY A 112 0.42 -10.50 19.62
N ALA A 113 1.41 -10.35 18.73
CA ALA A 113 1.33 -9.41 17.63
C ALA A 113 0.23 -9.80 16.63
N LYS A 114 -0.47 -8.80 16.12
CA LYS A 114 -1.48 -8.96 15.07
C LYS A 114 -0.80 -8.89 13.70
N ALA A 115 -1.29 -9.68 12.75
CA ALA A 115 -0.88 -9.62 11.35
C ALA A 115 -0.94 -8.19 10.76
N SER A 116 -1.90 -7.38 11.21
CA SER A 116 -2.04 -5.97 10.81
C SER A 116 -0.87 -5.07 11.25
N GLN A 117 -0.05 -5.51 12.19
CA GLN A 117 1.14 -4.78 12.68
C GLN A 117 2.41 -5.08 11.85
N ALA A 118 2.38 -6.12 11.01
CA ALA A 118 3.55 -6.50 10.20
C ALA A 118 4.09 -5.37 9.29
N PRO A 119 3.27 -4.50 8.66
CA PRO A 119 3.77 -3.37 7.90
C PRO A 119 4.58 -2.39 8.74
N GLU A 120 4.16 -2.13 9.99
CA GLU A 120 4.87 -1.22 10.90
C GLU A 120 6.18 -1.85 11.37
N MET A 121 6.19 -3.14 11.72
CA MET A 121 7.42 -3.88 12.03
C MET A 121 8.39 -3.90 10.85
N LEU A 122 7.88 -3.97 9.63
CA LEU A 122 8.69 -3.88 8.42
C LEU A 122 9.31 -2.48 8.27
N ARG A 123 8.63 -1.38 8.63
CA ARG A 123 9.25 -0.04 8.63
C ARG A 123 10.48 0.00 9.52
N THR A 124 10.31 -0.45 10.78
CA THR A 124 11.41 -0.53 11.75
C THR A 124 12.57 -1.37 11.23
N LEU A 125 12.28 -2.52 10.59
CA LEU A 125 13.30 -3.36 9.99
C LEU A 125 14.06 -2.66 8.85
N LEU A 126 13.36 -1.94 7.98
CA LEU A 126 13.98 -1.22 6.86
C LEU A 126 14.85 -0.06 7.36
N GLU A 127 14.38 0.68 8.36
CA GLU A 127 15.16 1.75 9.01
C GLU A 127 16.44 1.20 9.64
N GLN A 128 16.36 0.06 10.33
CA GLN A 128 17.52 -0.55 10.99
C GLN A 128 18.51 -1.18 10.02
N ARG A 129 18.02 -1.93 9.01
CA ARG A 129 18.88 -2.77 8.16
C ARG A 129 19.39 -2.08 6.92
N PHE A 130 18.61 -1.16 6.37
CA PHE A 130 18.98 -0.39 5.19
C PHE A 130 19.38 1.04 5.53
N HIS A 131 19.37 1.44 6.82
CA HIS A 131 19.52 2.83 7.23
C HIS A 131 18.58 3.76 6.43
N LEU A 132 17.34 3.30 6.24
CA LEU A 132 16.37 3.93 5.37
C LEU A 132 15.99 5.31 5.94
N VAL A 133 16.21 6.35 5.14
CA VAL A 133 15.77 7.72 5.43
C VAL A 133 14.76 8.14 4.36
N LEU A 134 13.56 8.50 4.82
CA LEU A 134 12.46 8.95 3.98
C LEU A 134 12.11 10.41 4.26
N ARG A 135 11.72 11.11 3.21
CA ARG A 135 11.07 12.41 3.29
C ARG A 135 9.72 12.35 2.58
N ARG A 136 8.71 12.96 3.20
CA ARG A 136 7.39 13.17 2.58
C ARG A 136 7.43 14.42 1.73
N GLU A 137 6.90 14.34 0.53
CA GLU A 137 6.80 15.47 -0.40
C GLU A 137 5.41 15.51 -1.02
N SER A 138 4.77 16.66 -1.01
CA SER A 138 3.51 16.85 -1.73
C SER A 138 3.79 17.32 -3.14
N ARG A 139 3.30 16.60 -4.14
CA ARG A 139 3.45 16.95 -5.56
C ARG A 139 2.08 17.02 -6.22
N ASN A 140 1.82 18.10 -6.95
CA ASN A 140 0.64 18.16 -7.81
C ASN A 140 0.83 17.14 -8.93
N SER A 141 -0.16 16.26 -9.08
CA SER A 141 -0.18 15.20 -10.08
C SER A 141 -1.53 15.14 -10.76
N ALA A 142 -1.50 14.92 -12.06
CA ALA A 142 -2.67 14.64 -12.85
C ALA A 142 -3.23 13.26 -12.50
N VAL A 143 -4.46 13.23 -12.00
CA VAL A 143 -5.17 12.03 -11.57
C VAL A 143 -6.55 11.95 -12.19
N TYR A 144 -7.12 10.76 -12.16
CA TYR A 144 -8.56 10.59 -12.31
C TYR A 144 -9.22 10.53 -10.92
N ALA A 145 -10.07 11.51 -10.61
CA ALA A 145 -10.96 11.43 -9.47
C ALA A 145 -12.18 10.59 -9.84
N LEU A 146 -12.39 9.47 -9.14
CA LEU A 146 -13.62 8.68 -9.23
C LEU A 146 -14.67 9.36 -8.34
N VAL A 147 -15.74 9.86 -8.95
CA VAL A 147 -16.77 10.68 -8.30
C VAL A 147 -18.17 10.19 -8.69
N LEU A 148 -19.19 10.59 -7.94
CA LEU A 148 -20.58 10.24 -8.25
C LEU A 148 -21.04 10.92 -9.55
N ALA A 149 -21.63 10.15 -10.47
CA ALA A 149 -22.30 10.69 -11.64
C ALA A 149 -23.63 11.33 -11.26
N LYS A 150 -24.21 12.10 -12.21
CA LYS A 150 -25.58 12.59 -12.06
C LYS A 150 -26.52 11.39 -11.98
N GLY A 151 -27.35 11.33 -10.94
CA GLY A 151 -28.23 10.19 -10.66
C GLY A 151 -27.79 9.30 -9.50
N GLY A 152 -26.59 9.53 -8.93
CA GLY A 152 -26.12 8.83 -7.74
C GLY A 152 -25.65 7.39 -8.00
N PRO A 153 -25.19 6.68 -6.95
CA PRO A 153 -24.62 5.34 -7.09
C PRO A 153 -25.71 4.32 -7.45
N LYS A 154 -25.41 3.46 -8.43
CA LYS A 154 -26.28 2.36 -8.89
C LYS A 154 -25.79 0.98 -8.40
N MET A 155 -25.03 0.97 -7.32
CA MET A 155 -24.45 -0.24 -6.73
C MET A 155 -25.25 -0.67 -5.51
N THR A 156 -25.29 -1.97 -5.24
CA THR A 156 -26.04 -2.51 -4.09
C THR A 156 -25.14 -2.55 -2.87
N ALA A 157 -25.48 -1.80 -1.82
CA ALA A 157 -24.74 -1.87 -0.56
C ALA A 157 -24.88 -3.27 0.07
N VAL A 158 -23.77 -3.79 0.60
CA VAL A 158 -23.77 -5.06 1.33
C VAL A 158 -24.22 -4.81 2.77
N THR A 159 -25.35 -5.41 3.13
CA THR A 159 -25.87 -5.42 4.51
C THR A 159 -25.66 -6.82 5.10
N GLY A 160 -24.65 -7.01 5.94
CA GLY A 160 -24.32 -8.31 6.55
C GLY A 160 -22.81 -8.48 6.78
N PRO A 161 -22.37 -9.59 7.40
CA PRO A 161 -20.95 -9.86 7.58
C PRO A 161 -20.25 -9.88 6.21
N ALA A 162 -19.16 -9.14 6.09
CA ALA A 162 -18.39 -9.05 4.85
C ALA A 162 -17.94 -10.46 4.44
N GLY A 163 -18.44 -10.93 3.29
CA GLY A 163 -17.90 -12.10 2.63
C GLY A 163 -16.48 -11.83 2.11
N ARG A 164 -15.85 -12.84 1.51
CA ARG A 164 -14.57 -12.64 0.82
C ARG A 164 -14.78 -11.64 -0.32
N THR A 165 -14.04 -10.52 -0.33
CA THR A 165 -14.01 -9.61 -1.47
C THR A 165 -13.50 -10.36 -2.69
N VAL A 166 -14.35 -10.50 -3.71
CA VAL A 166 -14.01 -11.16 -4.96
C VAL A 166 -14.30 -10.20 -6.10
N PHE A 167 -13.25 -9.86 -6.85
CA PHE A 167 -13.42 -9.42 -8.23
C PHE A 167 -13.31 -10.68 -9.10
N ALA A 168 -14.43 -11.10 -9.68
CA ALA A 168 -14.48 -12.18 -10.65
C ALA A 168 -14.64 -11.58 -12.05
N GLY A 169 -13.87 -12.10 -13.00
CA GLY A 169 -13.79 -11.53 -14.34
C GLY A 169 -12.43 -10.92 -14.62
N SER A 170 -12.21 -10.65 -15.90
CA SER A 170 -10.93 -10.24 -16.44
C SER A 170 -10.91 -8.73 -16.66
N ILE A 171 -9.72 -8.15 -16.63
CA ILE A 171 -9.44 -6.78 -17.12
C ILE A 171 -9.87 -6.65 -18.62
N THR A 172 -10.21 -7.77 -19.27
CA THR A 172 -10.79 -7.85 -20.61
C THR A 172 -12.30 -7.57 -20.68
N GLY A 173 -12.84 -6.68 -19.83
CA GLY A 173 -14.14 -6.04 -20.08
C GLY A 173 -15.33 -6.50 -19.24
N ARG A 174 -15.15 -7.37 -18.24
CA ARG A 174 -16.20 -7.70 -17.26
C ARG A 174 -15.63 -7.77 -15.84
N VAL A 175 -16.26 -7.04 -14.93
CA VAL A 175 -15.94 -7.03 -13.50
C VAL A 175 -17.19 -7.34 -12.73
N HIS A 176 -17.20 -8.48 -12.04
CA HIS A 176 -18.17 -8.81 -11.01
C HIS A 176 -17.53 -8.56 -9.65
N ALA A 177 -18.07 -7.63 -8.88
CA ALA A 177 -17.60 -7.31 -7.55
C ALA A 177 -18.59 -7.83 -6.50
N ASN A 178 -18.09 -8.68 -5.60
CA ASN A 178 -18.81 -9.13 -4.42
C ASN A 178 -18.14 -8.56 -3.16
N ALA A 179 -18.89 -7.77 -2.39
CA ALA A 179 -18.44 -7.11 -1.17
C ALA A 179 -17.11 -6.34 -1.34
N ALA A 180 -17.08 -5.41 -2.31
CA ALA A 180 -15.92 -4.58 -2.61
C ALA A 180 -16.11 -3.12 -2.18
N SER A 181 -15.05 -2.49 -1.67
CA SER A 181 -15.05 -1.04 -1.44
C SER A 181 -14.79 -0.28 -2.75
N VAL A 182 -15.30 0.95 -2.85
CA VAL A 182 -15.02 1.84 -4.00
C VAL A 182 -13.53 2.17 -4.10
N ALA A 183 -12.84 2.28 -2.97
CA ALA A 183 -11.39 2.42 -2.93
C ALA A 183 -10.67 1.25 -3.62
N THR A 184 -11.04 0.00 -3.31
CA THR A 184 -10.46 -1.18 -3.97
C THR A 184 -10.80 -1.22 -5.47
N PHE A 185 -12.00 -0.77 -5.84
CA PHE A 185 -12.37 -0.66 -7.25
C PHE A 185 -11.57 0.42 -7.99
N ALA A 186 -11.32 1.58 -7.37
CA ALA A 186 -10.44 2.61 -7.93
C ALA A 186 -9.02 2.07 -8.18
N GLU A 187 -8.48 1.24 -7.28
CA GLU A 187 -7.20 0.57 -7.50
C GLU A 187 -7.21 -0.38 -8.70
N LEU A 188 -8.33 -1.07 -8.94
CA LEU A 188 -8.49 -1.92 -10.11
C LEU A 188 -8.50 -1.09 -11.40
N LEU A 189 -9.24 0.03 -11.41
CA LEU A 189 -9.29 0.96 -12.55
C LEU A 189 -7.92 1.59 -12.83
N ALA A 190 -7.16 1.92 -11.78
CA ALA A 190 -5.82 2.48 -11.91
C ALA A 190 -4.85 1.54 -12.65
N LYS A 191 -5.02 0.21 -12.54
CA LYS A 191 -4.21 -0.77 -13.29
C LYS A 191 -4.48 -0.75 -14.80
N ALA A 192 -5.66 -0.28 -15.21
CA ALA A 192 -6.06 -0.16 -16.60
C ALA A 192 -5.95 1.27 -17.15
N SER A 193 -5.47 2.23 -16.34
CA SER A 193 -5.39 3.65 -16.68
C SER A 193 -3.94 4.14 -16.76
N ASP A 194 -3.70 5.23 -17.49
CA ASP A 194 -2.38 5.88 -17.59
C ASP A 194 -2.01 6.72 -16.35
N ARG A 195 -2.98 6.93 -15.45
CA ARG A 195 -2.89 7.84 -14.30
C ARG A 195 -3.49 7.20 -13.05
N PRO A 196 -3.08 7.63 -11.85
CA PRO A 196 -3.71 7.21 -10.63
C PRO A 196 -5.21 7.52 -10.62
N VAL A 197 -6.00 6.60 -10.08
CA VAL A 197 -7.43 6.80 -9.82
C VAL A 197 -7.64 6.96 -8.32
N VAL A 198 -8.24 8.07 -7.90
CA VAL A 198 -8.49 8.41 -6.48
C VAL A 198 -9.99 8.40 -6.22
N ASP A 199 -10.42 7.63 -5.22
CA ASP A 199 -11.82 7.63 -4.79
C ASP A 199 -12.17 8.94 -4.08
N MET A 200 -13.11 9.68 -4.68
CA MET A 200 -13.71 10.91 -4.16
C MET A 200 -15.24 10.82 -4.17
N THR A 201 -15.79 9.60 -4.12
CA THR A 201 -17.23 9.35 -4.12
C THR A 201 -17.87 9.63 -2.76
N GLY A 202 -17.08 9.53 -1.69
CA GLY A 202 -17.57 9.59 -0.30
C GLY A 202 -18.28 8.32 0.18
N LEU A 203 -18.24 7.24 -0.60
CA LEU A 203 -18.90 5.97 -0.30
C LEU A 203 -18.00 5.09 0.59
N THR A 204 -18.40 4.89 1.85
CA THR A 204 -17.57 4.18 2.86
C THR A 204 -17.97 2.71 3.09
N GLY A 205 -18.94 2.19 2.33
CA GLY A 205 -19.45 0.83 2.45
C GLY A 205 -18.77 -0.20 1.54
N LEU A 206 -19.23 -1.44 1.66
CA LEU A 206 -18.97 -2.48 0.67
C LEU A 206 -20.16 -2.59 -0.27
N TYR A 207 -19.88 -2.85 -1.55
CA TYR A 207 -20.87 -2.87 -2.61
C TYR A 207 -20.76 -4.13 -3.45
N ASN A 208 -21.90 -4.61 -3.91
CA ASN A 208 -22.04 -5.57 -4.98
C ASN A 208 -22.37 -4.81 -6.27
N PHE A 209 -21.64 -5.11 -7.34
CA PHE A 209 -21.91 -4.53 -8.64
C PHE A 209 -21.32 -5.36 -9.78
N ASP A 210 -21.92 -5.20 -10.95
CA ASP A 210 -21.44 -5.74 -12.20
C ASP A 210 -21.10 -4.58 -13.13
N LEU A 211 -19.96 -4.69 -13.82
CA LEU A 211 -19.53 -3.74 -14.82
C LEU A 211 -19.13 -4.51 -16.07
N THR A 212 -19.73 -4.15 -17.20
CA THR A 212 -19.35 -4.65 -18.53
C THR A 212 -18.94 -3.48 -19.41
N TYR A 213 -17.74 -3.52 -19.97
CA TYR A 213 -17.16 -2.47 -20.81
C TYR A 213 -16.25 -3.04 -21.89
N THR A 214 -15.99 -2.25 -22.93
CA THR A 214 -15.02 -2.63 -23.97
C THR A 214 -13.61 -2.18 -23.56
N PRO A 215 -12.63 -3.09 -23.44
CA PRO A 215 -11.23 -2.74 -23.17
C PRO A 215 -10.63 -1.98 -24.35
N GLU A 216 -9.79 -0.99 -24.06
CA GLU A 216 -9.16 -0.14 -25.08
C GLU A 216 -8.23 -0.91 -26.04
N LEU A 217 -7.77 -2.11 -25.64
CA LEU A 217 -6.94 -3.01 -26.44
C LEU A 217 -7.73 -3.99 -27.34
N SER A 218 -9.06 -3.89 -27.39
CA SER A 218 -9.92 -4.73 -28.22
C SER A 218 -10.41 -3.95 -29.45
N ALA A 219 -10.21 -4.51 -30.64
CA ALA A 219 -10.96 -4.08 -31.81
C ALA A 219 -12.45 -4.34 -31.52
N ALA A 220 -13.24 -3.28 -31.44
CA ALA A 220 -14.65 -3.36 -31.06
C ALA A 220 -15.51 -3.75 -32.27
N PRO A 221 -16.23 -4.90 -32.24
CA PRO A 221 -17.31 -5.15 -33.20
C PRO A 221 -18.48 -4.19 -32.99
N ALA A 222 -19.41 -4.09 -33.95
CA ALA A 222 -20.51 -3.13 -33.91
C ALA A 222 -21.48 -3.28 -32.70
N ASP A 223 -21.54 -4.46 -32.09
CA ASP A 223 -22.32 -4.77 -30.87
C ASP A 223 -21.45 -4.77 -29.58
N ALA A 224 -20.32 -4.06 -29.59
CA ALA A 224 -19.44 -4.02 -28.44
C ALA A 224 -20.08 -3.29 -27.24
N PRO A 225 -19.81 -3.74 -25.99
CA PRO A 225 -20.16 -3.00 -24.79
C PRO A 225 -19.69 -1.53 -24.80
N PRO A 226 -20.28 -0.64 -23.97
CA PRO A 226 -19.85 0.74 -23.91
C PRO A 226 -18.37 0.87 -23.50
N ALA A 227 -17.74 1.98 -23.90
CA ALA A 227 -16.42 2.34 -23.41
C ALA A 227 -16.44 2.52 -21.88
N LEU A 228 -15.30 2.28 -21.22
CA LEU A 228 -15.20 2.33 -19.75
C LEU A 228 -15.80 3.60 -19.11
N PRO A 229 -15.53 4.83 -19.59
CA PRO A 229 -16.12 6.04 -18.98
C PRO A 229 -17.65 6.09 -19.07
N THR A 230 -18.22 5.52 -20.13
CA THR A 230 -19.68 5.43 -20.33
C THR A 230 -20.27 4.34 -19.45
N ALA A 231 -19.64 3.16 -19.39
CA ALA A 231 -20.07 2.05 -18.55
C ALA A 231 -20.12 2.42 -17.06
N LEU A 232 -19.10 3.13 -16.57
CA LEU A 232 -19.06 3.63 -15.19
C LEU A 232 -20.28 4.53 -14.87
N GLN A 233 -20.65 5.41 -15.81
CA GLN A 233 -21.77 6.34 -15.62
C GLN A 233 -23.12 5.64 -15.69
N GLU A 234 -23.33 4.83 -16.72
CA GLU A 234 -24.62 4.20 -16.99
C GLU A 234 -24.93 3.07 -16.01
N GLN A 235 -23.93 2.23 -15.69
CA GLN A 235 -24.13 1.00 -14.92
C GLN A 235 -23.87 1.21 -13.43
N LEU A 236 -22.86 2.01 -13.05
CA LEU A 236 -22.49 2.19 -11.64
C LEU A 236 -22.89 3.56 -11.08
N GLY A 237 -23.24 4.53 -11.93
CA GLY A 237 -23.50 5.89 -11.49
C GLY A 237 -22.24 6.60 -10.99
N LEU A 238 -21.08 6.23 -11.54
CA LEU A 238 -19.77 6.80 -11.22
C LEU A 238 -19.16 7.45 -12.46
N ARG A 239 -18.25 8.41 -12.29
CA ARG A 239 -17.48 8.99 -13.41
C ARG A 239 -16.04 9.24 -13.00
N LEU A 240 -15.16 9.24 -14.00
CA LEU A 240 -13.78 9.67 -13.87
C LEU A 240 -13.67 11.14 -14.29
N GLU A 241 -13.10 11.97 -13.43
CA GLU A 241 -12.76 13.35 -13.74
C GLU A 241 -11.25 13.56 -13.71
N LYS A 242 -10.71 14.20 -14.74
CA LYS A 242 -9.32 14.66 -14.71
C LYS A 242 -9.20 15.78 -13.69
N ARG A 243 -8.30 15.63 -12.72
CA ARG A 243 -7.98 16.66 -11.73
C ARG A 243 -6.48 16.73 -11.49
N GLU A 244 -6.00 17.92 -11.17
CA GLU A 244 -4.70 18.09 -10.54
C GLU A 244 -4.89 18.05 -9.04
N MET A 245 -4.22 17.13 -8.36
CA MET A 245 -4.31 17.01 -6.90
C MET A 245 -2.94 16.87 -6.26
N PRO A 246 -2.73 17.46 -5.07
CA PRO A 246 -1.54 17.21 -4.28
C PRO A 246 -1.56 15.75 -3.80
N ILE A 247 -0.65 14.93 -4.33
CA ILE A 247 -0.40 13.58 -3.85
C ILE A 247 0.82 13.61 -2.94
N GLU A 248 0.76 12.88 -1.83
CA GLU A 248 1.93 12.63 -0.99
C GLU A 248 2.83 11.56 -1.63
N PHE A 249 4.11 11.89 -1.78
CA PHE A 249 5.17 11.00 -2.22
C PHE A 249 6.12 10.71 -1.06
N LEU A 250 6.63 9.48 -1.01
CA LEU A 250 7.75 9.09 -0.19
C LEU A 250 9.02 9.14 -1.05
N VAL A 251 9.95 10.01 -0.66
CA VAL A 251 11.26 10.13 -1.28
C VAL A 251 12.26 9.39 -0.41
N ILE A 252 12.91 8.37 -0.97
CA ILE A 252 14.06 7.70 -0.35
C ILE A 252 15.26 8.61 -0.54
N ASP A 253 15.60 9.37 0.51
CA ASP A 253 16.76 10.25 0.51
C ASP A 253 18.05 9.43 0.68
N ARG A 254 18.01 8.39 1.50
CA ARG A 254 19.12 7.46 1.72
C ARG A 254 18.62 6.05 2.01
N ALA A 255 19.34 5.07 1.47
CA ALA A 255 19.29 3.67 1.88
C ALA A 255 20.60 3.00 1.46
N ASP A 256 21.04 2.01 2.22
CA ASP A 256 22.20 1.20 1.91
C ASP A 256 21.78 0.02 1.01
N LYS A 257 22.53 -0.23 -0.07
CA LYS A 257 22.25 -1.35 -0.99
C LYS A 257 22.44 -2.71 -0.32
N VAL A 258 23.44 -2.80 0.55
CA VAL A 258 23.77 -4.03 1.28
C VAL A 258 23.20 -3.84 2.69
N PRO A 259 22.17 -4.60 3.07
CA PRO A 259 21.61 -4.48 4.41
C PRO A 259 22.62 -4.99 5.44
N THR A 260 22.60 -4.42 6.64
CA THR A 260 23.43 -4.90 7.74
C THR A 260 23.02 -6.34 8.11
N GLU A 261 24.01 -7.22 8.29
CA GLU A 261 23.79 -8.60 8.72
C GLU A 261 23.21 -8.68 10.14
N ASN A 262 22.73 -9.88 10.50
CA ASN A 262 22.38 -10.25 11.87
C ASN A 262 23.59 -10.69 12.66
#